data_AF-A0A4S8KA61-F1
#
_entry.id   AF-A0A4S8KA61-F1
#
_cell.length_a   1.000
_cell.length_b   1.000
_cell.length_c   1.000
_cell.angle_alpha   90.00
_cell.angle_beta   90.00
_cell.angle_gamma   90.00
#
_symmetry.space_group_name_H-M   'P 1'
#
loop_
_entity.id
_entity.type
_entity.pdbx_description
1 polymer ?
#
loop_
_entity_poly.entity_id
_entity_poly.type
_entity_poly.pdbx_seq_one_letter_code
_entity_poly.pdbx_strand_id
1 'polypeptide(L)'
;MDLLSGTIIVPEQAYNFVICIGFIFPGGGDHILLGIILLRRESRRMSLQESLNRFKQQQEKCQSTLSSIAARAAPSKAAQPYKATPSSAPPKVIASVKFSNDTERLQHINAIRKSPVGAQLKRVIDLLFETRQAFTPEDINEACYVDVNSNKALFDSLKKNTKVKYDGKRFSYKSKYDIKGKDQLLSLVRKYPEGLQVVEVKDSYPSVLEDLQALKAAGHVWLLSNMDSQEDIVYPNDPKVMIKVDDDLKQLFRGIELPRDMVDIEKELQKNGMKPATNTAKRRAMAQVHGVTSKPKPKKKREITRRTKLTNAHLPELFQNLNVPDS
;
A
#
# COMPACT_ATOMS: atom_id res chain seq x y z
N MET A 1 53.72 23.37 -35.96
CA MET A 1 53.21 23.05 -37.31
C MET A 1 52.04 22.11 -37.08
N ASP A 2 50.77 22.50 -37.09
CA ASP A 2 50.13 23.71 -37.59
C ASP A 2 48.85 23.99 -36.78
N LEU A 3 48.61 25.27 -36.48
CA LEU A 3 47.32 25.77 -36.02
C LEU A 3 46.39 25.88 -37.24
N LEU A 4 45.21 25.28 -37.17
CA LEU A 4 44.05 25.76 -37.92
C LEU A 4 42.95 26.16 -36.95
N SER A 5 42.87 27.47 -36.77
CA SER A 5 41.80 28.20 -36.13
C SER A 5 40.53 28.12 -36.98
N GLY A 6 39.42 27.73 -36.36
CA GLY A 6 38.09 27.74 -36.97
C GLY A 6 37.07 28.24 -35.94
N THR A 7 36.85 29.56 -35.92
CA THR A 7 35.78 30.20 -35.15
C THR A 7 34.44 29.92 -35.84
N ILE A 8 33.52 29.22 -35.16
CA ILE A 8 32.10 29.19 -35.55
C ILE A 8 31.33 30.05 -34.55
N ILE A 9 30.67 31.05 -35.11
CA ILE A 9 29.79 32.01 -34.45
C ILE A 9 28.55 31.28 -33.96
N VAL A 10 28.28 31.42 -32.66
CA VAL A 10 27.07 30.93 -31.98
C VAL A 10 25.96 31.96 -32.16
N PRO A 11 24.74 31.57 -32.55
CA PRO A 11 23.54 32.26 -32.11
C PRO A 11 22.92 31.51 -30.92
N GLU A 12 22.86 32.26 -29.84
CA GLU A 12 22.24 32.07 -28.55
C GLU A 12 20.77 31.62 -28.64
N GLN A 13 20.44 30.40 -28.17
CA GLN A 13 19.16 30.09 -27.52
C GLN A 13 19.30 28.87 -26.58
N ALA A 14 19.25 29.18 -25.29
CA ALA A 14 18.79 28.41 -24.12
C ALA A 14 18.83 26.87 -24.11
N TYR A 15 19.71 26.40 -23.23
CA TYR A 15 19.76 25.13 -22.50
C TYR A 15 18.40 24.44 -22.19
N ASN A 16 18.35 23.14 -22.45
CA ASN A 16 17.83 22.17 -21.48
C ASN A 16 18.72 20.92 -21.48
N PHE A 17 19.37 20.72 -20.35
CA PHE A 17 20.42 19.74 -20.08
C PHE A 17 19.79 18.34 -19.96
N VAL A 18 20.23 17.38 -20.78
CA VAL A 18 19.99 15.95 -20.56
C VAL A 18 21.33 15.34 -20.19
N ILE A 19 21.51 15.02 -18.91
CA ILE A 19 22.63 14.19 -18.46
C ILE A 19 22.30 12.75 -18.83
N CYS A 20 22.91 12.24 -19.89
CA CYS A 20 22.93 10.81 -20.17
C CYS A 20 24.07 10.17 -19.36
N ILE A 21 23.73 9.48 -18.27
CA ILE A 21 24.65 8.51 -17.64
C ILE A 21 24.51 7.22 -18.44
N GLY A 22 25.45 6.96 -19.35
CA GLY A 22 25.56 5.70 -20.07
C GLY A 22 26.24 4.66 -19.20
N PHE A 23 25.51 3.63 -18.77
CA PHE A 23 26.09 2.37 -18.34
C PHE A 23 26.05 1.38 -19.50
N ILE A 24 27.23 0.99 -19.97
CA ILE A 24 27.43 -0.11 -20.91
C ILE A 24 27.51 -1.39 -20.07
N PHE A 25 26.60 -2.34 -20.29
CA PHE A 25 26.76 -3.74 -19.91
C PHE A 25 26.42 -4.63 -21.11
N PRO A 26 27.21 -5.67 -21.41
CA PRO A 26 26.97 -6.55 -22.54
C PRO A 26 26.06 -7.71 -22.13
N GLY A 27 25.00 -7.97 -22.90
CA GLY A 27 24.16 -9.16 -22.72
C GLY A 27 22.80 -8.99 -23.39
N GLY A 28 22.57 -9.74 -24.46
CA GLY A 28 21.43 -9.57 -25.38
C GLY A 28 20.05 -9.69 -24.73
N GLY A 29 19.14 -8.79 -25.13
CA GLY A 29 17.72 -8.84 -24.77
C GLY A 29 16.88 -7.60 -25.11
N ASP A 30 17.47 -6.46 -25.45
CA ASP A 30 16.79 -5.16 -25.30
C ASP A 30 16.31 -4.44 -26.58
N HIS A 31 16.09 -5.14 -27.70
CA HIS A 31 15.53 -4.49 -28.89
C HIS A 31 13.99 -4.35 -28.88
N ILE A 32 13.27 -5.19 -28.13
CA ILE A 32 11.79 -5.19 -28.14
C ILE A 32 11.23 -4.18 -27.12
N LEU A 33 11.88 -4.01 -25.96
CA LEU A 33 11.37 -3.15 -24.89
C LEU A 33 11.59 -1.65 -25.17
N LEU A 34 12.72 -1.29 -25.79
CA LEU A 34 13.00 0.08 -26.26
C LEU A 34 12.01 0.53 -27.34
N GLY A 35 11.61 -0.37 -28.24
CA GLY A 35 10.59 -0.09 -29.26
C GLY A 35 9.21 0.23 -28.66
N ILE A 36 8.78 -0.53 -27.65
CA ILE A 36 7.48 -0.32 -26.98
C ILE A 36 7.48 0.97 -26.15
N ILE A 37 8.60 1.30 -25.48
CA ILE A 37 8.71 2.54 -24.69
C ILE A 37 8.75 3.77 -25.59
N LEU A 38 9.47 3.72 -26.73
CA LEU A 38 9.48 4.81 -27.72
C LEU A 38 8.11 5.01 -28.37
N LEU A 39 7.42 3.94 -28.80
CA LEU A 39 6.06 4.04 -29.36
C LEU A 39 5.05 4.60 -28.37
N ARG A 40 5.13 4.21 -27.08
CA ARG A 40 4.24 4.73 -26.03
C ARG A 40 4.55 6.17 -25.64
N ARG A 41 5.78 6.64 -25.86
CA ARG A 41 6.19 8.05 -25.66
C ARG A 41 5.72 8.92 -26.83
N GLU A 42 5.81 8.43 -28.06
CA GLU A 42 5.35 9.12 -29.28
C GLU A 42 3.83 9.27 -29.30
N SER A 43 3.10 8.21 -28.94
CA SER A 43 1.63 8.23 -28.87
C SER A 43 1.10 9.21 -27.81
N ARG A 44 1.79 9.32 -26.66
CA ARG A 44 1.47 10.34 -25.64
C ARG A 44 1.82 11.77 -26.07
N ARG A 45 2.89 11.96 -26.85
CA ARG A 45 3.22 13.28 -27.44
C ARG A 45 2.16 13.73 -28.43
N MET A 46 1.70 12.84 -29.31
CA MET A 46 0.65 13.16 -30.28
C MET A 46 -0.70 13.47 -29.62
N SER A 47 -1.11 12.72 -28.58
CA SER A 47 -2.37 13.01 -27.86
C SER A 47 -2.33 14.34 -27.08
N LEU A 48 -1.15 14.71 -26.57
CA LEU A 48 -0.97 15.94 -25.80
C LEU A 48 -0.92 17.16 -26.72
N GLN A 49 -0.30 17.03 -27.90
CA GLN A 49 -0.33 18.06 -28.94
C GLN A 49 -1.75 18.29 -29.49
N GLU A 50 -2.50 17.21 -29.71
CA GLU A 50 -3.90 17.31 -30.16
C GLU A 50 -4.78 17.99 -29.10
N SER A 51 -4.56 17.68 -27.83
CA SER A 51 -5.25 18.34 -26.70
C SER A 51 -4.90 19.82 -26.61
N LEU A 52 -3.63 20.20 -26.82
CA LEU A 52 -3.18 21.60 -26.88
C LEU A 52 -3.83 22.37 -28.03
N ASN A 53 -3.90 21.75 -29.21
CA ASN A 53 -4.54 22.35 -30.38
C ASN A 53 -6.05 22.55 -30.17
N ARG A 54 -6.74 21.58 -29.55
CA ARG A 54 -8.16 21.71 -29.19
C ARG A 54 -8.39 22.83 -28.18
N PHE A 55 -7.53 22.95 -27.18
CA PHE A 55 -7.61 24.03 -26.19
C PHE A 55 -7.39 25.40 -26.84
N LYS A 56 -6.40 25.53 -27.74
CA LYS A 56 -6.12 26.77 -28.46
C LYS A 56 -7.26 27.18 -29.39
N GLN A 57 -7.84 26.23 -30.14
CA GLN A 57 -9.05 26.47 -30.92
C GLN A 57 -10.24 26.91 -30.05
N GLN A 58 -10.36 26.36 -28.85
CA GLN A 58 -11.43 26.74 -27.93
C GLN A 58 -11.23 28.17 -27.40
N GLN A 59 -9.99 28.57 -27.09
CA GLN A 59 -9.65 29.95 -26.76
C GLN A 59 -9.98 30.91 -27.92
N GLU A 60 -9.60 30.57 -29.15
CA GLU A 60 -9.87 31.40 -30.33
C GLU A 60 -11.38 31.56 -30.59
N LYS A 61 -12.16 30.49 -30.43
CA LYS A 61 -13.64 30.54 -30.53
C LYS A 61 -14.26 31.40 -29.44
N CYS A 62 -13.75 31.34 -28.21
CA CYS A 62 -14.22 32.20 -27.13
C CYS A 62 -13.89 33.68 -27.41
N GLN A 63 -12.69 33.98 -27.90
CA GLN A 63 -12.29 35.34 -28.26
C GLN A 63 -13.11 35.88 -29.44
N SER A 64 -13.34 35.09 -30.49
CA SER A 64 -14.18 35.52 -31.63
C SER A 64 -15.62 35.79 -31.21
N THR A 65 -16.14 35.01 -30.25
CA THR A 65 -17.50 35.22 -29.71
C THR A 65 -17.58 36.54 -28.93
N LEU A 66 -16.59 36.83 -28.08
CA LEU A 66 -16.52 38.10 -27.34
C LEU A 66 -16.36 39.32 -28.27
N SER A 67 -15.53 39.23 -29.30
CA SER A 67 -15.38 40.28 -30.31
C SER A 67 -16.65 40.52 -31.12
N SER A 68 -17.41 39.47 -31.45
CA SER A 68 -18.69 39.61 -32.16
C SER A 68 -19.79 40.24 -31.29
N ILE A 69 -19.79 39.97 -29.97
CA ILE A 69 -20.71 40.60 -29.02
C ILE A 69 -20.38 42.08 -28.84
N ALA A 70 -19.09 42.43 -28.75
CA ALA A 70 -18.65 43.82 -28.68
C ALA A 70 -18.98 44.61 -29.97
N ALA A 71 -18.84 43.99 -31.15
CA ALA A 71 -19.18 44.62 -32.43
C ALA A 71 -20.70 44.79 -32.64
N ARG A 72 -21.53 43.97 -31.99
CA ARG A 72 -23.00 44.10 -32.01
C ARG A 72 -23.53 45.19 -31.09
N ALA A 73 -22.70 45.71 -30.19
CA ALA A 73 -23.01 46.82 -29.29
C ALA A 73 -22.49 48.14 -29.88
N ALA A 74 -23.08 48.60 -30.99
CA ALA A 74 -22.94 49.97 -31.46
C ALA A 74 -24.26 50.74 -31.27
N PRO A 75 -24.24 51.98 -30.72
CA PRO A 75 -25.45 52.70 -30.34
C PRO A 75 -26.05 53.45 -31.54
N SER A 76 -27.37 53.32 -31.74
CA SER A 76 -28.12 54.12 -32.71
C SER A 76 -28.79 55.33 -32.05
N LYS A 77 -28.40 56.52 -32.55
CA LYS A 77 -29.07 57.84 -32.53
C LYS A 77 -29.22 58.65 -31.22
N ALA A 78 -28.32 59.63 -31.11
CA ALA A 78 -28.47 61.07 -30.82
C ALA A 78 -29.72 61.63 -30.07
N ALA A 79 -29.43 62.34 -28.97
CA ALA A 79 -30.08 63.59 -28.53
C ALA A 79 -29.04 64.47 -27.78
N GLN A 80 -29.31 65.78 -27.74
CA GLN A 80 -28.40 66.94 -27.67
C GLN A 80 -27.81 67.27 -26.24
N PRO A 81 -26.87 68.23 -26.12
CA PRO A 81 -25.83 68.24 -25.09
C PRO A 81 -26.22 69.02 -23.83
N TYR A 82 -25.71 68.56 -22.68
CA TYR A 82 -25.62 69.37 -21.47
C TYR A 82 -24.15 69.61 -21.12
N LYS A 83 -23.83 70.86 -20.82
CA LYS A 83 -22.50 71.36 -20.45
C LYS A 83 -22.01 70.67 -19.18
N ALA A 84 -20.78 70.15 -19.23
CA ALA A 84 -20.02 69.76 -18.04
C ALA A 84 -18.89 70.78 -17.80
N THR A 85 -18.78 71.27 -16.57
CA THR A 85 -17.60 71.96 -16.03
C THR A 85 -16.58 70.92 -15.54
N PRO A 86 -15.27 71.09 -15.79
CA PRO A 86 -14.26 70.14 -15.34
C PRO A 86 -13.82 70.44 -13.90
N SER A 87 -13.86 69.44 -13.01
CA SER A 87 -13.10 69.47 -11.76
C SER A 87 -12.18 68.25 -11.72
N SER A 88 -10.89 68.53 -11.68
CA SER A 88 -9.80 67.55 -11.69
C SER A 88 -9.69 66.80 -10.35
N ALA A 89 -9.84 65.48 -10.38
CA ALA A 89 -9.29 64.59 -9.37
C ALA A 89 -8.67 63.37 -10.08
N PRO A 90 -7.46 62.92 -9.69
CA PRO A 90 -6.76 61.85 -10.40
C PRO A 90 -7.46 60.50 -10.18
N PRO A 91 -7.61 59.66 -11.22
CA PRO A 91 -8.25 58.37 -11.08
C PRO A 91 -7.34 57.43 -10.28
N LYS A 92 -7.84 56.98 -9.13
CA LYS A 92 -7.26 55.91 -8.32
C LYS A 92 -7.25 54.64 -9.18
N VAL A 93 -6.09 54.05 -9.38
CA VAL A 93 -5.90 52.81 -10.14
C VAL A 93 -6.66 51.69 -9.43
N ILE A 94 -7.87 51.38 -9.89
CA ILE A 94 -8.59 50.19 -9.47
C ILE A 94 -7.84 49.03 -10.12
N ALA A 95 -7.14 48.24 -9.30
CA ALA A 95 -6.53 47.00 -9.76
C ALA A 95 -7.60 46.18 -10.49
N SER A 96 -7.35 45.86 -11.75
CA SER A 96 -8.21 45.01 -12.56
C SER A 96 -8.34 43.65 -11.86
N VAL A 97 -9.47 43.43 -11.19
CA VAL A 97 -9.80 42.18 -10.50
C VAL A 97 -9.82 41.07 -11.56
N LYS A 98 -8.92 40.09 -11.41
CA LYS A 98 -8.84 38.90 -12.26
C LYS A 98 -10.00 37.95 -11.92
N PHE A 99 -11.22 38.36 -12.29
CA PHE A 99 -12.52 37.76 -11.93
C PHE A 99 -12.63 36.25 -12.26
N SER A 100 -11.88 35.80 -13.27
CA SER A 100 -11.87 34.39 -13.70
C SER A 100 -11.29 33.46 -12.65
N ASN A 101 -10.21 33.85 -11.96
CA ASN A 101 -9.51 32.96 -11.03
C ASN A 101 -10.28 32.80 -9.70
N ASP A 102 -10.95 33.86 -9.25
CA ASP A 102 -11.75 33.82 -8.02
C ASP A 102 -13.00 32.94 -8.20
N THR A 103 -13.63 32.99 -9.37
CA THR A 103 -14.79 32.14 -9.68
C THR A 103 -14.42 30.66 -9.68
N GLU A 104 -13.31 30.30 -10.32
CA GLU A 104 -12.80 28.91 -10.35
C GLU A 104 -12.41 28.41 -8.96
N ARG A 105 -11.73 29.24 -8.15
CA ARG A 105 -11.39 28.90 -6.76
C ARG A 105 -12.63 28.64 -5.92
N LEU A 106 -13.64 29.50 -6.00
CA LEU A 106 -14.90 29.33 -5.27
C LEU A 106 -15.68 28.10 -5.73
N GLN A 107 -15.67 27.79 -7.03
CA GLN A 107 -16.26 26.55 -7.56
C GLN A 107 -15.55 25.31 -7.00
N HIS A 108 -14.21 25.32 -6.96
CA HIS A 108 -13.44 24.22 -6.40
C HIS A 108 -13.70 24.02 -4.89
N ILE A 109 -13.75 25.11 -4.12
CA ILE A 109 -14.10 25.07 -2.69
C ILE A 109 -15.50 24.49 -2.50
N ASN A 110 -16.48 24.95 -3.28
CA ASN A 110 -17.84 24.43 -3.21
C ASN A 110 -17.93 22.95 -3.61
N ALA A 111 -17.15 22.53 -4.62
CA ALA A 111 -17.08 21.12 -5.01
C ALA A 111 -16.53 20.25 -3.87
N ILE A 112 -15.49 20.71 -3.17
CA ILE A 112 -14.92 20.01 -2.00
C ILE A 112 -15.96 19.94 -0.87
N ARG A 113 -16.63 21.06 -0.54
CA ARG A 113 -17.61 21.10 0.56
C ARG A 113 -18.88 20.29 0.29
N LYS A 114 -19.27 20.15 -0.98
CA LYS A 114 -20.39 19.30 -1.40
C LYS A 114 -19.98 17.84 -1.63
N SER A 115 -18.69 17.52 -1.59
CA SER A 115 -18.21 16.15 -1.73
C SER A 115 -18.70 15.27 -0.57
N PRO A 116 -18.86 13.95 -0.76
CA PRO A 116 -19.33 13.07 0.29
C PRO A 116 -18.36 13.06 1.48
N VAL A 117 -18.89 12.75 2.67
CA VAL A 117 -18.12 12.76 3.93
C VAL A 117 -16.84 11.94 3.83
N GLY A 118 -16.88 10.78 3.17
CA GLY A 118 -15.70 9.93 2.97
C GLY A 118 -14.58 10.59 2.15
N ALA A 119 -14.93 11.42 1.15
CA ALA A 119 -13.94 12.14 0.36
C ALA A 119 -13.30 13.29 1.15
N GLN A 120 -14.11 14.03 1.91
CA GLN A 120 -13.62 15.07 2.83
C GLN A 120 -12.70 14.46 3.90
N LEU A 121 -13.12 13.35 4.50
CA LEU A 121 -12.35 12.60 5.49
C LEU A 121 -10.99 12.18 4.95
N LYS A 122 -10.96 11.57 3.75
CA LYS A 122 -9.71 11.18 3.11
C LYS A 122 -8.78 12.37 2.89
N ARG A 123 -9.31 13.49 2.39
CA ARG A 123 -8.51 14.70 2.14
C ARG A 123 -7.86 15.26 3.40
N VAL A 124 -8.59 15.25 4.53
CA VAL A 124 -8.04 15.64 5.84
C VAL A 124 -6.96 14.66 6.29
N ILE A 125 -7.17 13.35 6.14
CA ILE A 125 -6.18 12.32 6.52
C ILE A 125 -4.91 12.46 5.67
N ASP A 126 -5.04 12.70 4.37
CA ASP A 126 -3.91 12.88 3.46
C ASP A 126 -3.10 14.13 3.87
N LEU A 127 -3.76 15.25 4.22
CA LEU A 127 -3.09 16.43 4.77
C LEU A 127 -2.32 16.11 6.05
N LEU A 128 -2.95 15.45 7.02
CA LEU A 128 -2.31 15.07 8.29
C LEU A 128 -1.15 14.10 8.05
N PHE A 129 -1.28 13.23 7.05
CA PHE A 129 -0.25 12.29 6.66
C PHE A 129 0.96 13.04 6.08
N GLU A 130 0.78 13.87 5.07
CA GLU A 130 1.88 14.56 4.38
C GLU A 130 2.63 15.54 5.30
N THR A 131 1.89 16.31 6.09
CA THR A 131 2.46 17.36 6.96
C THR A 131 3.05 16.81 8.26
N ARG A 132 2.59 15.65 8.74
CA ARG A 132 2.94 15.05 10.04
C ARG A 132 2.73 15.99 11.23
N GLN A 133 1.86 16.99 11.10
CA GLN A 133 1.57 18.01 12.12
C GLN A 133 0.14 17.88 12.65
N ALA A 134 -0.10 18.54 13.78
CA ALA A 134 -1.42 18.59 14.40
C ALA A 134 -2.15 19.88 14.01
N PHE A 135 -3.32 19.76 13.38
CA PHE A 135 -4.09 20.90 12.88
C PHE A 135 -5.36 21.12 13.67
N THR A 136 -5.77 22.38 13.82
CA THR A 136 -7.10 22.73 14.31
C THR A 136 -8.15 22.57 13.19
N PRO A 137 -9.45 22.43 13.52
CA PRO A 137 -10.52 22.45 12.52
C PRO A 137 -10.46 23.66 11.58
N GLU A 138 -10.04 24.81 12.11
CA GLU A 138 -9.88 26.07 11.38
C GLU A 138 -8.72 25.97 10.38
N ASP A 139 -7.55 25.50 10.84
CA ASP A 139 -6.38 25.32 9.95
C ASP A 139 -6.67 24.30 8.84
N ILE A 140 -7.46 23.25 9.12
CA ILE A 140 -7.89 22.26 8.12
C ILE A 140 -8.78 22.91 7.05
N ASN A 141 -9.67 23.81 7.45
CA ASN A 141 -10.51 24.53 6.50
C ASN A 141 -9.68 25.50 5.63
N GLU A 142 -8.62 26.09 6.17
CA GLU A 142 -7.70 26.93 5.37
C GLU A 142 -6.87 26.10 4.39
N ALA A 143 -6.32 24.96 4.83
CA ALA A 143 -5.45 24.13 4.01
C ALA A 143 -6.20 23.29 2.96
N CYS A 144 -7.36 22.74 3.33
CA CYS A 144 -8.10 21.77 2.51
C CYS A 144 -9.49 22.23 2.08
N TYR A 145 -9.96 23.40 2.54
CA TYR A 145 -11.32 23.91 2.28
C TYR A 145 -12.45 23.03 2.81
N VAL A 146 -12.12 22.11 3.72
CA VAL A 146 -13.05 21.20 4.37
C VAL A 146 -13.46 21.81 5.71
N ASP A 147 -14.75 22.09 5.87
CA ASP A 147 -15.29 22.62 7.11
C ASP A 147 -15.69 21.46 8.06
N VAL A 148 -14.80 21.17 9.00
CA VAL A 148 -14.98 20.10 9.98
C VAL A 148 -15.98 20.49 11.08
N ASN A 149 -16.07 21.78 11.43
CA ASN A 149 -16.95 22.27 12.49
C ASN A 149 -18.42 22.27 12.06
N SER A 150 -18.70 22.70 10.84
CA SER A 150 -20.08 22.69 10.30
C SER A 150 -20.61 21.28 10.04
N ASN A 151 -19.72 20.32 9.74
CA ASN A 151 -20.09 18.94 9.41
C ASN A 151 -19.86 17.98 10.59
N LYS A 152 -20.87 17.86 11.47
CA LYS A 152 -20.82 16.94 12.63
C LYS A 152 -20.52 15.48 12.25
N ALA A 153 -21.05 15.00 11.12
CA ALA A 153 -20.81 13.62 10.67
C ALA A 153 -19.34 13.39 10.30
N LEU A 154 -18.68 14.38 9.70
CA LEU A 154 -17.25 14.34 9.41
C LEU A 154 -16.42 14.34 10.70
N PHE A 155 -16.75 15.22 11.65
CA PHE A 155 -16.07 15.28 12.95
C PHE A 155 -16.16 13.94 13.71
N ASP A 156 -17.35 13.36 13.78
CA ASP A 156 -17.58 12.06 14.41
C ASP A 156 -16.81 10.94 13.68
N SER A 157 -16.77 11.00 12.34
CA SER A 157 -16.01 10.04 11.51
C SER A 157 -14.49 10.16 11.70
N LEU A 158 -13.96 11.38 11.82
CA LEU A 158 -12.54 11.64 12.12
C LEU A 158 -12.18 11.08 13.49
N LYS A 159 -13.01 11.32 14.50
CA LYS A 159 -12.78 10.84 15.87
C LYS A 159 -12.85 9.31 16.00
N LYS A 160 -13.71 8.66 15.20
CA LYS A 160 -13.83 7.20 15.14
C LYS A 160 -12.69 6.53 14.36
N ASN A 161 -11.99 7.26 13.50
CA ASN A 161 -10.98 6.69 12.61
C ASN A 161 -9.73 6.24 13.38
N THR A 162 -9.18 5.07 13.04
CA THR A 162 -7.96 4.54 13.65
C THR A 162 -6.69 5.28 13.24
N LYS A 163 -6.73 6.01 12.11
CA LYS A 163 -5.62 6.78 11.54
C LYS A 163 -5.52 8.22 12.03
N VAL A 164 -6.47 8.66 12.86
CA VAL A 164 -6.53 10.04 13.36
C VAL A 164 -6.63 10.02 14.88
N LYS A 165 -5.85 10.87 15.54
CA LYS A 165 -5.95 11.13 16.97
C LYS A 165 -6.50 12.54 17.18
N TYR A 166 -7.51 12.66 18.04
CA TYR A 166 -8.08 13.94 18.42
C TYR A 166 -7.77 14.26 19.87
N ASP A 167 -7.05 15.37 20.10
CA ASP A 167 -6.62 15.81 21.43
C ASP A 167 -7.63 16.78 22.10
N GLY A 168 -8.86 16.87 21.58
CA GLY A 168 -9.89 17.78 22.09
C GLY A 168 -9.88 19.17 21.43
N LYS A 169 -8.76 19.55 20.79
CA LYS A 169 -8.62 20.80 20.01
C LYS A 169 -7.98 20.59 18.64
N ARG A 170 -7.09 19.61 18.51
CA ARG A 170 -6.30 19.37 17.30
C ARG A 170 -6.45 17.93 16.84
N PHE A 171 -6.37 17.74 15.53
CA PHE A 171 -6.27 16.44 14.87
C PHE A 171 -4.82 16.18 14.47
N SER A 172 -4.31 15.00 14.80
CA SER A 172 -2.99 14.53 14.40
C SER A 172 -3.09 13.16 13.73
N TYR A 173 -2.14 12.85 12.85
CA TYR A 173 -2.05 11.52 12.23
C TYR A 173 -1.61 10.48 13.26
N LYS A 174 -2.24 9.29 13.21
CA LYS A 174 -1.89 8.15 14.03
C LYS A 174 -1.58 6.94 13.14
N SER A 175 -0.32 6.52 13.13
CA SER A 175 0.09 5.26 12.50
C SER A 175 -0.39 4.05 13.30
N LYS A 176 -0.30 2.85 12.72
CA LYS A 176 -0.66 1.61 13.44
C LYS A 176 0.25 1.39 14.65
N TYR A 177 1.55 1.67 14.46
CA TYR A 177 2.57 1.64 15.50
C TYR A 177 3.18 3.04 15.64
N ASP A 178 3.12 3.62 16.85
CA ASP A 178 3.70 4.92 17.19
C ASP A 178 5.22 4.79 17.42
N ILE A 179 5.93 4.49 16.32
CA ILE A 179 7.39 4.43 16.28
C ILE A 179 7.93 5.69 15.61
N LYS A 180 9.00 6.25 16.16
CA LYS A 180 9.60 7.52 15.71
C LYS A 180 11.03 7.38 15.20
N GLY A 181 11.59 6.17 15.26
CA GLY A 181 12.96 5.93 14.82
C GLY A 181 13.33 4.46 14.71
N LYS A 182 14.57 4.24 14.25
CA LYS A 182 15.15 2.93 13.94
C LYS A 182 15.21 1.98 15.12
N ASP A 183 15.58 2.45 16.31
CA ASP A 183 15.72 1.59 17.48
C ASP A 183 14.37 1.02 17.94
N GLN A 184 13.34 1.87 17.93
CA GLN A 184 11.97 1.46 18.25
C GLN A 184 11.41 0.51 17.19
N LEU A 185 11.75 0.71 15.92
CA LEU A 185 11.42 -0.21 14.84
C LEU A 185 12.05 -1.59 15.09
N LEU A 186 13.33 -1.65 15.46
CA LEU A 186 14.00 -2.91 15.78
C LEU A 186 13.38 -3.61 17.00
N SER A 187 13.08 -2.86 18.06
CA SER A 187 12.37 -3.40 19.23
C SER A 187 10.99 -3.95 18.86
N LEU A 188 10.28 -3.28 17.95
CA LEU A 188 8.98 -3.72 17.46
C LEU A 188 9.12 -5.02 16.67
N VAL A 189 10.04 -5.10 15.71
CA VAL A 189 10.26 -6.31 14.90
C VAL A 189 10.61 -7.52 15.78
N ARG A 190 11.43 -7.33 16.82
CA ARG A 190 11.77 -8.41 17.78
C ARG A 190 10.57 -8.91 18.60
N LYS A 191 9.54 -8.07 18.79
CA LYS A 191 8.31 -8.45 19.50
C LYS A 191 7.39 -9.32 18.65
N TYR A 192 7.52 -9.28 17.33
CA TYR A 192 6.70 -10.01 16.37
C TYR A 192 7.55 -11.03 15.60
N PRO A 193 7.84 -12.22 16.19
CA PRO A 193 8.62 -13.25 15.52
C PRO A 193 7.92 -13.82 14.27
N GLU A 194 6.58 -13.73 14.22
CA GLU A 194 5.75 -14.15 13.08
C GLU A 194 5.89 -13.23 11.84
N GLY A 195 6.60 -12.11 11.97
CA GLY A 195 6.81 -11.14 10.91
C GLY A 195 5.90 -9.92 10.99
N LEU A 196 6.39 -8.81 10.46
CA LEU A 196 5.73 -7.51 10.47
C LEU A 196 5.61 -6.99 9.04
N GLN A 197 4.40 -6.67 8.59
CA GLN A 197 4.17 -6.18 7.24
C GLN A 197 4.72 -4.75 7.08
N VAL A 198 5.51 -4.50 6.05
CA VAL A 198 6.06 -3.16 5.76
C VAL A 198 4.95 -2.13 5.55
N VAL A 199 3.81 -2.53 4.98
CA VAL A 199 2.66 -1.66 4.72
C VAL A 199 2.09 -1.03 6.01
N GLU A 200 2.23 -1.70 7.14
CA GLU A 200 1.73 -1.23 8.44
C GLU A 200 2.68 -0.31 9.20
N VAL A 201 3.93 -0.26 8.75
CA VAL A 201 5.05 0.41 9.42
C VAL A 201 5.53 1.59 8.58
N LYS A 202 5.39 1.52 7.24
CA LYS A 202 5.80 2.58 6.31
C LYS A 202 5.16 3.93 6.58
N ASP A 203 4.01 3.95 7.26
CA ASP A 203 3.27 5.17 7.60
C ASP A 203 3.72 5.80 8.92
N SER A 204 4.57 5.13 9.71
CA SER A 204 4.98 5.62 11.03
C SER A 204 5.88 6.85 10.96
N TYR A 205 6.91 6.84 10.12
CA TYR A 205 7.77 8.00 9.89
C TYR A 205 8.41 7.98 8.48
N PRO A 206 8.90 9.11 7.94
CA PRO A 206 9.31 9.21 6.54
C PRO A 206 10.48 8.29 6.14
N SER A 207 11.48 8.10 7.03
CA SER A 207 12.69 7.32 6.75
C SER A 207 12.57 5.81 7.03
N VAL A 208 11.37 5.29 7.30
CA VAL A 208 11.16 3.87 7.67
C VAL A 208 11.78 2.90 6.67
N LEU A 209 11.61 3.17 5.37
CA LEU A 209 12.09 2.28 4.31
C LEU A 209 13.62 2.24 4.26
N GLU A 210 14.26 3.40 4.42
CA GLU A 210 15.73 3.52 4.49
C GLU A 210 16.27 2.82 5.73
N ASP A 211 15.61 3.02 6.88
CA ASP A 211 15.99 2.39 8.15
C ASP A 211 15.81 0.86 8.12
N LEU A 212 14.75 0.36 7.48
CA LEU A 212 14.55 -1.08 7.24
C LEU A 212 15.67 -1.65 6.36
N GLN A 213 16.02 -0.95 5.29
CA GLN A 213 17.12 -1.38 4.42
C GLN A 213 18.46 -1.35 5.15
N ALA A 214 18.69 -0.35 6.01
CA ALA A 214 19.87 -0.28 6.86
C ALA A 214 19.90 -1.41 7.91
N LEU A 215 18.75 -1.80 8.48
CA LEU A 215 18.64 -2.94 9.41
C LEU A 215 18.88 -4.28 8.70
N LYS A 216 18.44 -4.41 7.45
CA LYS A 216 18.74 -5.56 6.59
C LYS A 216 20.23 -5.63 6.26
N ALA A 217 20.84 -4.52 5.87
CA ALA A 217 22.27 -4.44 5.57
C ALA A 217 23.14 -4.75 6.81
N ALA A 218 22.70 -4.31 7.99
CA ALA A 218 23.32 -4.65 9.27
C ALA A 218 23.09 -6.11 9.70
N GLY A 219 22.23 -6.85 8.99
CA GLY A 219 21.91 -8.25 9.30
C GLY A 219 21.06 -8.42 10.57
N HIS A 220 20.39 -7.37 11.06
CA HIS A 220 19.50 -7.47 12.22
C HIS A 220 18.10 -7.98 11.88
N VAL A 221 17.74 -7.93 10.60
CA VAL A 221 16.38 -8.14 10.11
C VAL A 221 16.42 -8.82 8.73
N TRP A 222 15.51 -9.75 8.49
CA TRP A 222 15.25 -10.31 7.17
C TRP A 222 14.07 -9.58 6.52
N LEU A 223 14.22 -9.21 5.26
CA LEU A 223 13.14 -8.66 4.45
C LEU A 223 12.79 -9.66 3.36
N LEU A 224 11.60 -10.22 3.42
CA LEU A 224 11.09 -11.21 2.47
C LEU A 224 9.93 -10.61 1.69
N SER A 225 10.06 -10.59 0.37
CA SER A 225 9.01 -10.16 -0.53
C SER A 225 8.12 -11.35 -0.88
N ASN A 226 6.82 -11.23 -0.62
CA ASN A 226 5.88 -12.24 -1.10
C ASN A 226 5.62 -12.00 -2.60
N MET A 227 5.92 -13.00 -3.43
CA MET A 227 5.73 -12.90 -4.89
C MET A 227 4.27 -12.72 -5.29
N ASP A 228 3.32 -13.18 -4.47
CA ASP A 228 1.89 -13.14 -4.79
C ASP A 228 1.24 -11.81 -4.37
N SER A 229 1.53 -11.32 -3.15
CA SER A 229 0.95 -10.07 -2.64
C SER A 229 1.76 -8.81 -2.94
N GLN A 230 3.01 -8.93 -3.42
CA GLN A 230 3.97 -7.82 -3.55
C GLN A 230 4.19 -7.04 -2.25
N GLU A 231 3.81 -7.62 -1.10
CA GLU A 231 4.00 -7.03 0.21
C GLU A 231 5.27 -7.59 0.83
N ASP A 232 6.13 -6.69 1.28
CA ASP A 232 7.33 -7.04 2.02
C ASP A 232 6.98 -7.32 3.48
N ILE A 233 7.52 -8.42 4.02
CA ILE A 233 7.39 -8.81 5.42
C ILE A 233 8.77 -8.80 6.08
N VAL A 234 8.82 -8.17 7.25
CA VAL A 234 10.01 -7.93 8.06
C VAL A 234 10.06 -8.96 9.18
N TYR A 235 11.13 -9.75 9.23
CA TYR A 235 11.35 -10.74 10.29
C TYR A 235 12.59 -10.40 11.13
N PRO A 236 12.57 -10.63 12.45
CA PRO A 236 13.75 -10.46 13.28
C PRO A 236 14.83 -11.48 12.89
N ASN A 237 16.08 -11.04 12.72
CA ASN A 237 17.22 -11.94 12.63
C ASN A 237 17.90 -12.06 14.00
N ASP A 238 18.00 -13.28 14.54
CA ASP A 238 18.77 -13.51 15.75
C ASP A 238 20.26 -13.70 15.36
N PRO A 239 21.16 -12.78 15.76
CA PRO A 239 22.59 -12.87 15.42
C PRO A 239 23.28 -14.12 15.99
N LYS A 240 22.66 -14.83 16.95
CA LYS A 240 23.21 -16.07 17.51
C LYS A 240 23.30 -17.22 16.49
N VAL A 241 22.62 -17.11 15.35
CA VAL A 241 22.51 -18.19 14.35
C VAL A 241 23.17 -17.80 13.01
N MET A 242 24.19 -16.95 13.02
CA MET A 242 24.98 -16.68 11.81
C MET A 242 25.94 -17.83 11.52
N ILE A 243 25.44 -18.86 10.85
CA ILE A 243 26.27 -19.92 10.25
C ILE A 243 26.59 -19.51 8.82
N LYS A 244 27.83 -19.07 8.58
CA LYS A 244 28.33 -18.84 7.22
C LYS A 244 28.69 -20.19 6.62
N VAL A 245 28.10 -20.51 5.49
CA VAL A 245 28.31 -21.76 4.73
C VAL A 245 28.70 -21.36 3.32
N ASP A 246 29.78 -21.94 2.81
CA ASP A 246 30.24 -21.71 1.43
C ASP A 246 29.21 -22.22 0.42
N ASP A 247 29.18 -21.60 -0.76
CA ASP A 247 28.18 -21.94 -1.78
C ASP A 247 28.37 -23.37 -2.32
N ASP A 248 29.60 -23.86 -2.40
CA ASP A 248 29.91 -25.25 -2.77
C ASP A 248 29.30 -26.25 -1.77
N LEU A 249 29.35 -25.94 -0.46
CA LEU A 249 28.78 -26.77 0.58
C LEU A 249 27.25 -26.73 0.55
N LYS A 250 26.64 -25.57 0.22
CA LYS A 250 25.19 -25.46 -0.02
C LYS A 250 24.77 -26.29 -1.23
N GLN A 251 25.56 -26.28 -2.30
CA GLN A 251 25.26 -27.04 -3.51
C GLN A 251 25.40 -28.54 -3.26
N LEU A 252 26.46 -28.96 -2.57
CA LEU A 252 26.64 -30.35 -2.15
C LEU A 252 25.46 -30.81 -1.29
N PHE A 253 25.05 -30.01 -0.29
CA PHE A 253 23.91 -30.35 0.57
C PHE A 253 22.61 -30.52 -0.22
N ARG A 254 22.35 -29.65 -1.21
CA ARG A 254 21.16 -29.74 -2.07
C ARG A 254 21.23 -30.91 -3.06
N GLY A 255 22.43 -31.32 -3.46
CA GLY A 255 22.66 -32.43 -4.38
C GLY A 255 22.61 -33.81 -3.72
N ILE A 256 22.67 -33.89 -2.38
CA ILE A 256 22.47 -35.14 -1.66
C ILE A 256 20.98 -35.51 -1.72
N GLU A 257 20.65 -36.47 -2.58
CA GLU A 257 19.30 -37.05 -2.64
C GLU A 257 19.08 -37.95 -1.42
N LEU A 258 18.12 -37.57 -0.58
CA LEU A 258 17.66 -38.41 0.51
C LEU A 258 16.66 -39.45 0.00
N PRO A 259 16.73 -40.72 0.47
CA PRO A 259 15.71 -41.71 0.17
C PRO A 259 14.32 -41.20 0.59
N ARG A 260 13.32 -41.33 -0.28
CA ARG A 260 11.95 -40.87 0.04
C ARG A 260 11.27 -41.77 1.08
N ASP A 261 11.68 -43.03 1.14
CA ASP A 261 11.12 -44.04 2.03
C ASP A 261 11.82 -44.05 3.39
N MET A 262 11.05 -43.88 4.46
CA MET A 262 11.58 -43.85 5.84
C MET A 262 12.29 -45.14 6.24
N VAL A 263 11.94 -46.28 5.63
CA VAL A 263 12.59 -47.58 5.90
C VAL A 263 14.00 -47.62 5.32
N ASP A 264 14.20 -47.01 4.15
CA ASP A 264 15.51 -46.96 3.51
C ASP A 264 16.43 -45.99 4.25
N ILE A 265 15.90 -44.84 4.71
CA ILE A 265 16.62 -43.93 5.61
C ILE A 265 17.05 -44.67 6.89
N GLU A 266 16.15 -45.43 7.52
CA GLU A 266 16.47 -46.19 8.76
C GLU A 266 17.54 -47.26 8.51
N LYS A 267 17.51 -47.93 7.35
CA LYS A 267 18.49 -48.95 6.96
C LYS A 267 19.86 -48.32 6.67
N GLU A 268 19.92 -47.18 6.01
CA GLU A 268 21.15 -46.43 5.77
C GLU A 268 21.74 -45.86 7.06
N LEU A 269 20.90 -45.32 7.96
CA LEU A 269 21.34 -44.87 9.28
C LEU A 269 21.96 -46.02 10.09
N GLN A 270 21.30 -47.20 10.11
CA GLN A 270 21.83 -48.39 10.78
C GLN A 270 23.12 -48.90 10.14
N LYS A 271 23.21 -48.90 8.81
CA LYS A 271 24.44 -49.26 8.07
C LYS A 271 25.60 -48.33 8.44
N ASN A 272 25.32 -47.05 8.65
CA ASN A 272 26.30 -46.04 9.07
C ASN A 272 26.49 -45.98 10.61
N GLY A 273 25.92 -46.91 11.38
CA GLY A 273 26.08 -47.00 12.83
C GLY A 273 25.32 -45.95 13.64
N MET A 274 24.43 -45.17 13.01
CA MET A 274 23.57 -44.20 13.68
C MET A 274 22.25 -44.85 14.12
N LYS A 275 21.78 -44.51 15.33
CA LYS A 275 20.49 -44.99 15.83
C LYS A 275 19.36 -44.21 15.12
N PRO A 276 18.46 -44.88 14.38
CA PRO A 276 17.37 -44.17 13.75
C PRO A 276 16.40 -43.62 14.81
N ALA A 277 15.94 -42.38 14.61
CA ALA A 277 15.00 -41.71 15.52
C ALA A 277 13.61 -42.37 15.53
N THR A 278 13.25 -43.06 14.44
CA THR A 278 12.00 -43.82 14.30
C THR A 278 12.32 -45.28 13.96
N ASN A 279 11.44 -46.21 14.33
CA ASN A 279 11.55 -47.62 13.95
C ASN A 279 10.34 -48.03 13.09
N THR A 280 10.25 -47.41 11.91
CA THR A 280 9.21 -47.60 10.90
C THR A 280 9.20 -49.03 10.40
N ALA A 281 10.36 -49.69 10.29
CA ALA A 281 10.45 -51.10 9.92
C ALA A 281 9.70 -52.00 10.92
N LYS A 282 9.93 -51.86 12.24
CA LYS A 282 9.17 -52.61 13.26
C LYS A 282 7.69 -52.25 13.23
N ARG A 283 7.34 -50.98 13.00
CA ARG A 283 5.94 -50.53 12.96
C ARG A 283 5.18 -51.07 11.74
N ARG A 284 5.81 -51.11 10.56
CA ARG A 284 5.25 -51.73 9.33
C ARG A 284 5.14 -53.25 9.48
N ALA A 285 6.15 -53.91 10.06
CA ALA A 285 6.09 -55.34 10.34
C ALA A 285 4.96 -55.69 11.34
N MET A 286 4.79 -54.91 12.41
CA MET A 286 3.68 -55.10 13.35
C MET A 286 2.32 -54.84 12.70
N ALA A 287 2.19 -53.83 11.82
CA ALA A 287 0.95 -53.53 11.09
C ALA A 287 0.58 -54.59 10.04
N GLN A 288 1.57 -55.28 9.45
CA GLN A 288 1.35 -56.40 8.53
C GLN A 288 1.02 -57.69 9.27
N VAL A 289 1.65 -57.95 10.43
CA VAL A 289 1.33 -59.10 11.30
C VAL A 289 -0.05 -58.92 11.96
N HIS A 290 -0.43 -57.68 12.29
CA HIS A 290 -1.76 -57.32 12.82
C HIS A 290 -2.68 -56.80 11.70
N GLY A 291 -2.63 -57.43 10.53
CA GLY A 291 -3.30 -57.00 9.30
C GLY A 291 -4.61 -56.25 9.55
N VAL A 292 -4.65 -54.98 9.15
CA VAL A 292 -5.84 -54.11 9.17
C VAL A 292 -6.76 -54.41 10.35
N THR A 293 -6.46 -53.91 11.55
CA THR A 293 -7.56 -53.69 12.50
C THR A 293 -8.44 -52.61 11.88
N SER A 294 -9.44 -53.06 11.12
CA SER A 294 -10.59 -52.28 10.69
C SER A 294 -11.00 -51.38 11.85
N LYS A 295 -11.30 -50.11 11.55
CA LYS A 295 -12.03 -49.15 12.38
C LYS A 295 -12.79 -49.86 13.51
N PRO A 296 -12.68 -49.42 14.78
CA PRO A 296 -13.35 -50.10 15.88
C PRO A 296 -14.84 -50.23 15.54
N LYS A 297 -15.30 -51.46 15.28
CA LYS A 297 -16.73 -51.76 15.17
C LYS A 297 -17.37 -51.22 16.46
N PRO A 298 -18.46 -50.44 16.38
CA PRO A 298 -19.12 -49.98 17.59
C PRO A 298 -19.45 -51.21 18.43
N LYS A 299 -18.93 -51.24 19.66
CA LYS A 299 -19.18 -52.33 20.61
C LYS A 299 -20.70 -52.43 20.77
N LYS A 300 -21.29 -53.56 20.35
CA LYS A 300 -22.67 -53.89 20.73
C LYS A 300 -22.72 -53.84 22.26
N LYS A 301 -23.56 -52.94 22.78
CA LYS A 301 -23.84 -52.76 24.20
C LYS A 301 -24.33 -54.12 24.72
N ARG A 302 -23.60 -54.74 25.65
CA ARG A 302 -24.05 -55.98 26.30
C ARG A 302 -25.30 -55.63 27.10
N GLU A 303 -26.41 -56.24 26.74
CA GLU A 303 -27.70 -56.07 27.39
C GLU A 303 -27.63 -56.71 28.79
N ILE A 304 -27.98 -55.94 29.81
CA ILE A 304 -27.90 -56.36 31.21
C ILE A 304 -29.05 -57.33 31.46
N THR A 305 -28.74 -58.62 31.59
CA THR A 305 -29.76 -59.64 31.92
C THR A 305 -30.07 -59.63 33.42
N ARG A 306 -31.31 -60.01 33.80
CA ARG A 306 -31.88 -59.99 35.17
C ARG A 306 -31.04 -60.71 36.24
N ARG A 307 -30.03 -61.49 35.85
CA ARG A 307 -29.16 -62.26 36.76
C ARG A 307 -27.93 -61.50 37.26
N THR A 308 -27.68 -60.30 36.76
CA THR A 308 -26.50 -59.50 37.15
C THR A 308 -26.81 -58.68 38.40
N LYS A 309 -26.09 -58.93 39.51
CA LYS A 309 -26.28 -58.20 40.78
C LYS A 309 -25.84 -56.75 40.60
N LEU A 310 -26.79 -55.82 40.72
CA LEU A 310 -26.59 -54.40 40.44
C LEU A 310 -26.63 -53.59 41.73
N THR A 311 -25.58 -52.79 42.00
CA THR A 311 -25.43 -52.01 43.23
C THR A 311 -25.96 -50.57 43.13
N ASN A 312 -26.45 -50.16 41.96
CA ASN A 312 -26.82 -48.78 41.67
C ASN A 312 -28.34 -48.63 41.55
N ALA A 313 -29.03 -48.64 42.70
CA ALA A 313 -30.50 -48.56 42.79
C ALA A 313 -31.08 -47.15 42.57
N HIS A 314 -30.23 -46.11 42.45
CA HIS A 314 -30.65 -44.71 42.41
C HIS A 314 -30.74 -44.11 40.99
N LEU A 315 -30.53 -44.90 39.93
CA LEU A 315 -30.60 -44.45 38.53
C LEU A 315 -31.62 -45.28 37.72
N PRO A 316 -32.93 -45.04 37.90
CA PRO A 316 -33.98 -45.87 37.32
C PRO A 316 -34.08 -45.77 35.79
N GLU A 317 -33.61 -44.69 35.18
CA GLU A 317 -33.63 -44.51 33.71
C GLU A 317 -32.84 -45.57 32.93
N LEU A 318 -31.86 -46.22 33.57
CA LEU A 318 -31.03 -47.24 32.93
C LEU A 318 -31.73 -48.59 32.72
N PHE A 319 -32.92 -48.80 33.30
CA PHE A 319 -33.62 -50.11 33.32
C PHE A 319 -35.00 -50.11 32.64
N GLN A 320 -35.42 -49.00 32.04
CA GLN A 320 -36.74 -48.87 31.41
C GLN A 320 -36.98 -49.91 30.29
N ASN A 321 -35.91 -50.39 29.64
CA ASN A 321 -35.99 -51.36 28.54
C ASN A 321 -36.09 -52.84 28.98
N LEU A 322 -36.06 -53.15 30.28
CA LEU A 322 -36.17 -54.54 30.80
C LEU A 322 -37.61 -54.94 31.19
N ASN A 323 -38.55 -54.00 31.07
CA ASN A 323 -39.92 -54.16 31.57
C ASN A 323 -40.96 -54.30 30.44
N VAL A 324 -40.56 -54.74 29.25
CA VAL A 324 -41.51 -55.16 28.21
C VAL A 324 -41.95 -56.59 28.54
N PRO A 325 -43.25 -56.85 28.80
CA PRO A 325 -43.75 -58.20 28.97
C PRO A 325 -43.76 -58.93 27.62
N ASP A 326 -43.25 -60.16 27.60
CA ASP A 326 -43.35 -61.06 26.46
C ASP A 326 -44.84 -61.29 26.12
N SER A 327 -45.24 -60.90 24.91
CA SER A 327 -46.46 -61.32 24.24
C SER A 327 -46.13 -61.53 22.77
#